data_AF-A0A845TTS1-F1
#
_entry.id   AF-A0A845TTS1-F1
#
_cell.length_a   1.000
_cell.length_b   1.000
_cell.length_c   1.000
_cell.angle_alpha   90.00
_cell.angle_beta   90.00
_cell.angle_gamma   90.00
#
_symmetry.space_group_name_H-M   'P 1'
#
loop_
_entity.id
_entity.type
_entity.pdbx_description
1 polymer ?
#
loop_
_entity_poly.entity_id
_entity_poly.type
_entity_poly.pdbx_seq_one_letter_code
_entity_poly.pdbx_strand_id
1 'polypeptide(L)'
;MIVFAGVFAFLRHNHESVKFDTPYQAVLLTNGSVYFGKLENYGTKHPLLRDVYYVQTSVNQETKQATNVLVKRGKELHAPDRMYLNANQIVFVEPVGADSKVAQLIAESKAKGQ
;
A
#
# COMPACT_ATOMS: atom_id res chain seq x y z
N MET A 1 2.37 -0.20 -53.11
CA MET A 1 2.34 -1.14 -51.97
C MET A 1 3.77 -1.35 -51.51
N ILE A 2 4.17 -0.65 -50.45
CA ILE A 2 5.49 -0.80 -49.82
C ILE A 2 5.23 -1.39 -48.44
N VAL A 3 5.96 -2.46 -48.14
CA VAL A 3 5.82 -3.35 -47.00
C VAL A 3 6.11 -2.59 -45.71
N PHE A 4 5.06 -2.17 -45.00
CA PHE A 4 5.12 -1.56 -43.66
C PHE A 4 4.91 -2.60 -42.53
N ALA A 5 5.31 -3.86 -42.76
CA ALA A 5 5.02 -4.96 -41.85
C ALA A 5 6.11 -5.24 -40.80
N GLY A 6 7.25 -4.54 -40.83
CA GLY A 6 8.47 -4.98 -40.13
C GLY A 6 8.91 -4.20 -38.89
N VAL A 7 8.37 -3.01 -38.60
CA VAL A 7 8.90 -2.12 -37.54
C VAL A 7 7.80 -1.67 -36.58
N PHE A 8 6.97 -2.61 -36.15
CA PHE A 8 6.14 -2.45 -34.96
C PHE A 8 6.25 -3.68 -34.07
N ALA A 9 7.47 -4.22 -33.96
CA ALA A 9 7.87 -4.98 -32.78
C ALA A 9 7.90 -3.97 -31.62
N PHE A 10 6.70 -3.63 -31.15
CA PHE A 10 6.44 -2.94 -29.90
C PHE A 10 7.26 -3.71 -28.88
N LEU A 11 8.37 -3.10 -28.44
CA LEU A 11 9.21 -3.61 -27.38
C LEU A 11 8.28 -3.85 -26.19
N ARG A 12 7.80 -5.08 -26.05
CA ARG A 12 7.27 -5.58 -24.77
C ARG A 12 8.49 -5.56 -23.86
N HIS A 13 8.72 -4.41 -23.24
CA HIS A 13 9.50 -4.35 -22.03
C HIS A 13 8.76 -5.28 -21.07
N ASN A 14 9.26 -6.50 -20.94
CA ASN A 14 8.91 -7.38 -19.84
C ASN A 14 9.44 -6.68 -18.60
N HIS A 15 8.64 -5.77 -18.04
CA HIS A 15 8.92 -5.23 -16.72
C HIS A 15 8.89 -6.42 -15.77
N GLU A 16 10.07 -6.86 -15.31
CA GLU A 16 10.11 -7.77 -14.19
C GLU A 16 9.37 -7.11 -13.03
N SER A 17 8.22 -7.69 -12.67
CA SER A 17 7.43 -7.20 -11.56
C SER A 17 8.23 -7.41 -10.29
N VAL A 18 8.48 -6.35 -9.53
CA VAL A 18 9.00 -6.46 -8.17
C VAL A 18 8.09 -7.41 -7.38
N LYS A 19 8.69 -8.45 -6.80
CA LYS A 19 7.99 -9.41 -5.95
C LYS A 19 8.25 -9.04 -4.49
N PHE A 20 7.19 -9.05 -3.70
CA PHE A 20 7.28 -8.89 -2.25
C PHE A 20 7.20 -10.26 -1.59
N ASP A 21 8.06 -10.50 -0.61
CA ASP A 21 8.17 -11.73 0.18
C ASP A 21 7.36 -11.66 1.49
N THR A 22 6.87 -10.47 1.86
CA THR A 22 5.99 -10.27 3.01
C THR A 22 4.53 -10.11 2.59
N PRO A 23 3.56 -10.46 3.45
CA PRO A 23 2.14 -10.33 3.12
C PRO A 23 1.66 -8.87 3.06
N TYR A 24 2.38 -7.92 3.65
CA TYR A 24 1.98 -6.51 3.69
C TYR A 24 3.13 -5.60 3.28
N GLN A 25 2.78 -4.49 2.64
CA GLN A 25 3.70 -3.46 2.21
C GLN A 25 3.29 -2.12 2.81
N ALA A 26 4.28 -1.31 3.16
CA ALA A 26 4.11 0.12 3.40
C ALA A 26 4.19 0.85 2.05
N VAL A 27 3.20 1.71 1.78
CA VAL A 27 3.13 2.53 0.57
C VAL A 27 3.15 3.98 1.00
N LEU A 28 4.25 4.68 0.74
CA LEU A 28 4.35 6.13 0.94
C LEU A 28 3.85 6.85 -0.31
N LEU A 29 2.92 7.77 -0.12
CA LEU A 29 2.42 8.65 -1.18
C LEU A 29 3.12 10.01 -1.17
N THR A 30 3.08 10.70 -2.31
CA THR A 30 3.68 12.03 -2.52
C THR A 30 3.14 13.10 -1.56
N ASN A 31 1.94 12.92 -1.02
CA ASN A 31 1.34 13.80 -0.01
C ASN A 31 1.80 13.50 1.43
N GLY A 32 2.76 12.58 1.61
CA GLY A 32 3.29 12.17 2.92
C GLY A 32 2.44 11.13 3.65
N SER A 33 1.31 10.69 3.10
CA SER A 33 0.50 9.64 3.72
C SER A 33 1.15 8.27 3.55
N VAL A 34 1.13 7.47 4.60
CA VAL A 34 1.59 6.07 4.58
C VAL A 34 0.40 5.15 4.80
N TYR A 35 0.21 4.21 3.87
CA TYR A 35 -0.76 3.13 4.00
C TYR A 35 -0.05 1.80 4.09
N PHE A 36 -0.61 0.86 4.84
CA PHE A 36 -0.13 -0.51 4.95
C PHE A 36 -1.19 -1.44 4.38
N GLY A 37 -0.81 -2.40 3.55
CA GLY A 37 -1.79 -3.31 2.96
C GLY A 37 -1.16 -4.38 2.09
N LYS A 38 -1.99 -5.28 1.58
CA LYS A 38 -1.59 -6.26 0.58
C LYS A 38 -1.53 -5.55 -0.78
N LEU A 39 -0.33 -5.35 -1.29
CA LEU A 39 -0.14 -4.66 -2.56
C LEU A 39 -0.15 -5.67 -3.71
N GLU A 40 -1.08 -5.46 -4.64
CA GLU A 40 -1.25 -6.25 -5.86
C GLU A 40 -0.94 -5.37 -7.09
N ASN A 41 -0.45 -6.00 -8.16
CA ASN A 41 -0.20 -5.35 -9.45
C ASN A 41 0.74 -4.13 -9.37
N TYR A 42 1.74 -4.16 -8.48
CA TYR A 42 2.78 -3.15 -8.45
C TYR A 42 3.59 -3.16 -9.75
N GLY A 43 3.94 -1.96 -10.24
CA GLY A 43 4.51 -1.76 -11.57
C GLY A 43 3.47 -1.51 -12.69
N THR A 44 2.17 -1.69 -12.41
CA THR A 44 1.10 -1.24 -13.32
C THR A 44 0.71 0.23 -13.05
N LYS A 45 -0.08 0.84 -13.94
CA LYS A 45 -0.59 2.21 -13.75
C LYS A 45 -1.50 2.36 -12.51
N HIS A 46 -2.17 1.27 -12.13
CA HIS A 46 -3.15 1.25 -11.05
C HIS A 46 -2.92 0.08 -10.09
N PRO A 47 -1.88 0.13 -9.23
CA PRO A 47 -1.69 -0.87 -8.20
C PRO A 47 -2.89 -0.91 -7.25
N LEU A 48 -3.23 -2.09 -6.76
CA LEU A 48 -4.36 -2.31 -5.86
C LEU A 48 -3.84 -2.59 -4.45
N LEU A 49 -4.34 -1.85 -3.46
CA LEU A 49 -4.05 -2.10 -2.05
C LEU A 49 -5.31 -2.62 -1.36
N ARG A 50 -5.20 -3.82 -0.77
CA ARG A 50 -6.25 -4.49 0.02
C ARG A 50 -5.85 -4.60 1.48
N ASP A 51 -6.82 -4.89 2.34
CA ASP A 51 -6.62 -4.97 3.80
C ASP A 51 -5.85 -3.74 4.28
N VAL A 52 -6.42 -2.55 4.02
CA VAL A 52 -5.68 -1.29 4.16
C VAL A 52 -5.71 -0.82 5.62
N TYR A 53 -4.56 -0.41 6.12
CA TYR A 53 -4.38 0.18 7.45
C TYR A 53 -3.60 1.50 7.33
N TYR A 54 -3.75 2.37 8.33
CA TYR A 54 -2.92 3.56 8.53
C TYR A 54 -2.69 3.77 10.02
N VAL A 55 -1.62 4.48 10.38
CA VAL A 55 -1.34 4.84 11.77
C VAL A 55 -2.00 6.18 12.08
N GLN A 56 -2.77 6.21 13.15
CA GLN A 56 -3.25 7.44 13.76
C GLN A 56 -2.47 7.70 15.03
N THR A 57 -1.84 8.87 15.11
CA THR A 57 -1.16 9.34 16.32
C THR A 57 -2.11 10.24 17.09
N SER A 58 -2.36 9.91 18.36
CA SER A 58 -3.03 10.79 19.31
C SER A 58 -2.03 11.27 20.33
N VAL A 59 -2.03 12.58 20.63
CA VAL A 59 -1.16 13.16 21.66
C VAL A 59 -2.03 13.58 22.83
N ASN A 60 -1.74 13.03 24.00
CA ASN A 60 -2.38 13.47 25.23
C ASN A 60 -1.91 14.90 25.55
N GLN A 61 -2.84 15.84 25.67
CA GLN A 61 -2.51 17.26 25.84
C GLN A 61 -1.91 17.60 27.22
N GLU A 62 -2.22 16.80 28.24
CA GLU A 62 -1.76 16.97 29.62
C GLU A 62 -0.39 16.32 29.82
N THR A 63 -0.22 15.06 29.41
CA THR A 63 1.02 14.29 29.63
C THR A 63 2.03 14.44 28.49
N LYS A 64 1.64 15.04 27.36
CA LYS A 64 2.42 15.14 26.11
C LYS A 64 2.82 13.78 25.51
N GLN A 65 2.25 12.68 25.98
CA GLN A 65 2.55 11.34 25.45
C GLN A 65 1.82 11.13 24.11
N ALA A 66 2.57 10.68 23.11
CA ALA A 66 2.03 10.26 21.81
C ALA A 66 1.72 8.76 21.84
N THR A 67 0.52 8.38 21.41
CA THR A 67 0.10 6.99 21.22
C THR A 67 -0.20 6.76 19.75
N ASN A 68 0.44 5.76 19.17
CA ASN A 68 0.21 5.32 17.81
C ASN A 68 -0.77 4.15 17.81
N VAL A 69 -1.88 4.30 17.11
CA VAL A 69 -2.87 3.25 16.92
C VAL A 69 -2.92 2.90 15.44
N LEU A 70 -2.85 1.61 15.13
CA LEU A 70 -3.12 1.15 13.77
C LEU A 70 -4.63 1.06 13.56
N VAL A 71 -5.12 1.74 12.53
CA VAL A 71 -6.53 1.78 12.17
C VAL A 71 -6.72 1.07 10.85
N LYS A 72 -7.68 0.13 10.80
CA LYS A 72 -8.10 -0.49 9.55
C LYS A 72 -9.06 0.43 8.81
N ARG A 73 -8.78 0.67 7.53
CA ARG A 73 -9.63 1.42 6.61
C ARG A 73 -10.93 0.66 6.33
N GLY A 74 -12.01 1.39 6.12
CA GLY A 74 -13.34 0.87 5.78
C GLY A 74 -14.46 1.35 6.70
N LYS A 75 -14.13 2.02 7.80
CA LYS A 75 -15.10 2.61 8.74
C LYS A 75 -15.23 4.14 8.60
N GLU A 76 -14.58 4.72 7.60
CA GLU A 76 -14.78 6.12 7.21
C GLU A 76 -16.19 6.33 6.64
N LEU A 77 -16.63 7.60 6.54
CA LEU A 77 -17.96 7.96 6.04
C LEU A 77 -18.32 7.39 4.65
N HIS A 78 -17.33 7.09 3.82
CA HIS A 78 -17.49 6.53 2.47
C HIS A 78 -17.24 5.01 2.40
N ALA A 79 -16.98 4.36 3.54
CA ALA A 79 -16.85 2.91 3.71
C ALA A 79 -16.04 2.18 2.61
N PRO A 80 -14.77 2.56 2.37
CA PRO A 80 -13.97 1.95 1.30
C PRO A 80 -13.59 0.50 1.64
N ASP A 81 -13.62 -0.40 0.66
CA ASP A 81 -13.17 -1.79 0.84
C ASP A 81 -11.71 -2.02 0.38
N ARG A 82 -11.20 -1.18 -0.54
CA ARG A 82 -9.86 -1.24 -1.12
C ARG A 82 -9.41 0.12 -1.66
N MET A 83 -8.14 0.23 -2.07
CA MET A 83 -7.60 1.43 -2.70
C MET A 83 -6.96 1.12 -4.06
N TYR A 84 -7.41 1.79 -5.11
CA TYR A 84 -6.68 1.87 -6.38
C TYR A 84 -5.71 3.04 -6.31
N LEU A 85 -4.43 2.76 -6.46
CA LEU A 85 -3.36 3.74 -6.36
C LEU A 85 -3.04 4.32 -7.75
N ASN A 86 -2.56 5.56 -7.79
CA ASN A 86 -1.89 6.09 -8.97
C ASN A 86 -0.39 5.81 -8.82
N ALA A 87 0.19 5.01 -9.71
CA ALA A 87 1.61 4.66 -9.63
C ALA A 87 2.54 5.89 -9.64
N ASN A 88 2.15 6.97 -10.30
CA ASN A 88 2.93 8.22 -10.35
C ASN A 88 2.85 9.03 -9.05
N GLN A 89 2.06 8.60 -8.07
CA GLN A 89 1.91 9.24 -6.75
C GLN A 89 2.49 8.38 -5.62
N ILE A 90 3.10 7.25 -5.94
CA ILE A 90 3.84 6.41 -4.99
C ILE A 90 5.28 6.90 -4.96
N VAL A 91 5.80 7.21 -3.77
CA VAL A 91 7.20 7.59 -3.57
C VAL A 91 8.06 6.34 -3.44
N PHE A 92 7.68 5.43 -2.55
CA PHE A 92 8.31 4.11 -2.42
C PHE A 92 7.35 3.09 -1.82
N VAL A 93 7.74 1.82 -1.95
CA VAL A 93 7.06 0.68 -1.34
C VAL A 93 8.10 -0.15 -0.59
N GLU A 94 7.79 -0.50 0.65
CA GLU A 94 8.67 -1.29 1.52
C GLU A 94 7.92 -2.51 2.08
N PRO A 95 8.59 -3.66 2.28
CA PRO A 95 7.99 -4.78 2.97
C PRO A 95 7.73 -4.45 4.44
N VAL A 96 6.56 -4.83 4.96
CA VAL A 96 6.31 -4.84 6.40
C VAL A 96 6.97 -6.10 6.98
N GLY A 97 8.05 -5.91 7.73
CA GLY A 97 8.77 -7.00 8.39
C GLY A 97 7.90 -7.75 9.40
N ALA A 98 8.08 -9.07 9.49
CA ALA A 98 7.28 -9.95 10.35
C ALA A 98 7.32 -9.57 11.84
N ASP A 99 8.46 -9.08 12.32
CA ASP A 99 8.66 -8.69 13.73
C ASP A 99 8.32 -7.22 14.00
N SER A 100 7.87 -6.47 12.98
CA SER A 100 7.56 -5.05 13.12
C SER A 100 6.35 -4.81 14.02
N LYS A 101 6.33 -3.65 14.69
CA LYS A 101 5.16 -3.25 15.48
C LYS A 101 3.89 -3.16 14.62
N VAL A 102 4.01 -2.79 13.35
CA VAL A 102 2.90 -2.78 12.40
C VAL A 102 2.34 -4.19 12.17
N ALA A 103 3.20 -5.19 11.91
CA ALA A 103 2.77 -6.57 11.72
C ALA A 103 2.03 -7.11 12.95
N GLN A 104 2.53 -6.83 14.15
CA GLN A 104 1.88 -7.19 15.42
C GLN A 104 0.48 -6.55 15.53
N LEU A 105 0.38 -5.25 15.27
CA LEU A 105 -0.90 -4.53 15.35
C LEU A 105 -1.92 -5.00 14.30
N ILE A 106 -1.48 -5.38 13.09
CA ILE A 106 -2.34 -6.01 12.07
C ILE A 106 -2.88 -7.34 12.58
N ALA A 107 -2.03 -8.18 13.17
CA ALA A 107 -2.43 -9.48 13.70
C ALA A 107 -3.45 -9.32 14.85
N GLU A 108 -3.20 -8.39 15.78
CA GLU A 108 -4.13 -8.05 16.86
C GLU A 108 -5.48 -7.54 16.34
N SER A 109 -5.47 -6.67 15.32
CA SER A 109 -6.69 -6.13 14.70
C SER A 109 -7.54 -7.25 14.09
N LYS A 110 -6.92 -8.18 13.35
CA LYS A 110 -7.59 -9.34 12.77
C LYS A 110 -8.18 -10.27 13.82
N ALA A 111 -7.46 -10.53 14.91
CA ALA A 111 -7.95 -11.38 16.01
C ALA A 111 -9.20 -10.78 16.68
N LYS A 112 -9.34 -9.45 16.67
CA LYS A 112 -10.48 -8.72 17.22
C LYS A 112 -11.65 -8.57 16.22
N GLY A 113 -11.53 -9.10 15.00
CA GLY A 113 -12.53 -8.92 13.94
C GLY A 113 -12.66 -7.47 13.47
N GLN A 114 -11.62 -6.66 13.68
CA GLN A 114 -11.61 -5.26 13.28
C GLN A 114 -11.16 -5.08 11.83
#